data_AF-A0A532C401-F1
#
_entry.id   AF-A0A532C401-F1
#
_cell.length_a   1.000
_cell.length_b   1.000
_cell.length_c   1.000
_cell.angle_alpha   90.00
_cell.angle_beta   90.00
_cell.angle_gamma   90.00
#
_symmetry.space_group_name_H-M   'P 1'
#
loop_
_entity.id
_entity.type
_entity.pdbx_description
1 polymer ?
#
loop_
_entity_poly.entity_id
_entity_poly.type
_entity_poly.pdbx_seq_one_letter_code
_entity_poly.pdbx_strand_id
1 'polypeptide(L)'
;NSIGIVSSGGAGMALAQWINDGEAPFDLWEVDIRRAQPFQKNRRYLKERVSETLGLLYADHFPYRQMATSRNVRRSPLHEHLKARGAVFGEVAGWERANWFARPGQEREYRYSWKRQNWFDNQREEHLAVRSGVGLFDMTSFGKIRVEGRDACAFLQRLCANDMDVAPGKIVYTQMLNQRGGIESDLTVSRLSEIAFFLVVPGATLQRDLAWLRKHLAEEFVVITDVTAAEAVLCLMGPDSRKLIQKVSPNDFSNDNNPFGTFQEIEIGMGLARAHRVTYVGELGWELYVSTDQAAHVFEAITEAGTDAGMKLCGLHTLDSCRIEKAFRHFGHDITDEDNVLEAGLGFAVKTAKGDFIGRDAVLK
;
A
#
# COMPACT_ATOMS: atom_id res chain seq x y z
N ASN A 1 -33.18 11.72 -1.05
CA ASN A 1 -31.75 11.96 -0.78
C ASN A 1 -31.56 13.46 -0.60
N SER A 2 -31.44 13.93 0.66
CA SER A 2 -31.29 15.35 1.00
C SER A 2 -29.82 15.81 1.02
N ILE A 3 -28.85 14.89 0.96
CA ILE A 3 -27.42 15.20 1.02
C ILE A 3 -27.01 16.10 -0.16
N GLY A 4 -27.53 15.84 -1.35
CA GLY A 4 -27.25 16.67 -2.53
C GLY A 4 -27.66 18.13 -2.35
N ILE A 5 -28.76 18.40 -1.62
CA ILE A 5 -29.19 19.78 -1.31
C ILE A 5 -28.26 20.38 -0.26
N VAL A 6 -28.00 19.66 0.84
CA VAL A 6 -27.15 20.13 1.96
C VAL A 6 -25.73 20.43 1.51
N SER A 7 -25.15 19.60 0.65
CA SER A 7 -23.78 19.75 0.17
C SER A 7 -23.64 20.66 -1.07
N SER A 8 -24.74 21.08 -1.70
CA SER A 8 -24.71 21.78 -3.00
C SER A 8 -23.87 23.06 -3.01
N GLY A 9 -24.01 23.92 -2.00
CA GLY A 9 -23.27 25.18 -1.91
C GLY A 9 -21.76 24.98 -1.80
N GLY A 10 -21.34 24.07 -0.91
CA GLY A 10 -19.93 23.73 -0.73
C GLY A 10 -19.32 23.03 -1.95
N ALA A 11 -20.06 22.09 -2.55
CA ALA A 11 -19.63 21.42 -3.78
C ALA A 11 -19.46 22.39 -4.95
N GLY A 12 -20.41 23.34 -5.11
CA GLY A 12 -20.34 24.38 -6.15
C GLY A 12 -19.13 25.31 -5.96
N MET A 13 -18.89 25.76 -4.73
CA MET A 13 -17.72 26.57 -4.39
C MET A 13 -16.41 25.83 -4.66
N ALA A 14 -16.28 24.60 -4.15
CA ALA A 14 -15.06 23.82 -4.30
C ALA A 14 -14.73 23.52 -5.77
N LEU A 15 -15.73 23.15 -6.57
CA LEU A 15 -15.55 22.89 -7.99
C LEU A 15 -15.20 24.16 -8.78
N ALA A 16 -15.86 25.29 -8.50
CA ALA A 16 -15.57 26.56 -9.15
C ALA A 16 -14.14 27.02 -8.88
N GLN A 17 -13.69 26.93 -7.62
CA GLN A 17 -12.31 27.27 -7.26
C GLN A 17 -11.31 26.30 -7.91
N TRP A 18 -11.60 25.00 -7.90
CA TRP A 18 -10.72 24.01 -8.54
C TRP A 18 -10.57 24.26 -10.05
N ILE A 19 -11.64 24.65 -10.75
CA ILE A 19 -11.57 25.04 -12.17
C ILE A 19 -10.69 26.27 -12.37
N ASN A 20 -10.80 27.27 -11.48
CA ASN A 20 -10.05 28.52 -11.58
C ASN A 20 -8.55 28.34 -11.26
N ASP A 21 -8.24 27.62 -10.18
CA ASP A 21 -6.89 27.52 -9.61
C ASP A 21 -6.12 26.32 -10.18
N GLY A 22 -6.81 25.37 -10.81
CA GLY A 22 -6.23 24.15 -11.39
C GLY A 22 -5.92 23.05 -10.35
N GLU A 23 -6.20 23.31 -9.08
CA GLU A 23 -6.01 22.41 -7.94
C GLU A 23 -7.15 22.53 -6.93
N ALA A 24 -7.39 21.45 -6.15
CA ALA A 24 -8.46 21.45 -5.16
C ALA A 24 -8.14 22.44 -4.01
N PRO A 25 -9.16 23.15 -3.49
CA PRO A 25 -8.95 24.14 -2.43
C PRO A 25 -8.69 23.53 -1.05
N PHE A 26 -9.05 22.26 -0.86
CA PHE A 26 -8.85 21.47 0.35
C PHE A 26 -8.95 19.96 -0.01
N ASP A 27 -8.73 19.07 0.96
CA ASP A 27 -8.83 17.62 0.76
C ASP A 27 -10.27 17.23 0.41
N LEU A 28 -10.44 16.68 -0.79
CA LEU A 28 -11.70 16.20 -1.33
C LEU A 28 -11.67 14.70 -1.61
N TRP A 29 -10.74 13.95 -1.02
CA TRP A 29 -10.51 12.53 -1.31
C TRP A 29 -11.77 11.68 -1.18
N GLU A 30 -12.61 11.93 -0.17
CA GLU A 30 -13.85 11.17 0.05
C GLU A 30 -14.88 11.31 -1.08
N VAL A 31 -14.78 12.37 -1.89
CA VAL A 31 -15.66 12.66 -3.02
C VAL A 31 -14.96 12.64 -4.38
N ASP A 32 -13.64 12.53 -4.41
CA ASP A 32 -12.85 12.44 -5.63
C ASP A 32 -13.17 11.19 -6.46
N ILE A 33 -13.42 11.36 -7.76
CA ILE A 33 -13.76 10.26 -8.67
C ILE A 33 -12.63 9.24 -8.83
N ARG A 34 -11.37 9.65 -8.60
CA ARG A 34 -10.18 8.82 -8.69
C ARG A 34 -10.05 7.83 -7.53
N ARG A 35 -10.88 7.92 -6.48
CA ARG A 35 -10.98 6.87 -5.46
C ARG A 35 -11.63 5.58 -5.99
N ALA A 36 -12.41 5.70 -7.07
CA ALA A 36 -13.11 4.58 -7.66
C ALA A 36 -12.20 3.74 -8.57
N GLN A 37 -12.24 2.43 -8.39
CA GLN A 37 -11.50 1.48 -9.22
C GLN A 37 -12.25 1.22 -10.53
N PRO A 38 -11.56 1.01 -11.67
CA PRO A 38 -12.21 0.89 -12.98
C PRO A 38 -13.32 -0.16 -13.08
N PHE A 39 -13.23 -1.26 -12.33
CA PHE A 39 -14.24 -2.33 -12.33
C PHE A 39 -15.53 -1.94 -11.56
N GLN A 40 -15.48 -0.95 -10.67
CA GLN A 40 -16.61 -0.56 -9.82
C GLN A 40 -17.74 0.11 -10.61
N LYS A 41 -17.50 0.50 -11.87
CA LYS A 41 -18.57 0.93 -12.81
C LYS A 41 -19.51 -0.21 -13.22
N ASN A 42 -19.22 -1.45 -12.81
CA ASN A 42 -20.08 -2.60 -13.09
C ASN A 42 -21.49 -2.37 -12.51
N ARG A 43 -22.51 -2.53 -13.35
CA ARG A 43 -23.92 -2.26 -12.97
C ARG A 43 -24.40 -3.06 -11.76
N ARG A 44 -23.96 -4.32 -11.63
CA ARG A 44 -24.32 -5.17 -10.50
C ARG A 44 -23.63 -4.70 -9.23
N TYR A 45 -22.33 -4.39 -9.30
CA TYR A 45 -21.58 -3.81 -8.18
C TYR A 45 -22.27 -2.54 -7.67
N LEU A 46 -22.59 -1.60 -8.57
CA LEU A 46 -23.25 -0.35 -8.21
C LEU A 46 -24.62 -0.60 -7.59
N LYS A 47 -25.45 -1.46 -8.18
CA LYS A 47 -26.77 -1.79 -7.64
C LYS A 47 -26.69 -2.30 -6.20
N GLU A 48 -25.84 -3.30 -5.96
CA GLU A 48 -25.69 -3.92 -4.65
C GLU A 48 -25.11 -2.93 -3.62
N ARG A 49 -23.99 -2.26 -3.95
CA ARG A 49 -23.30 -1.36 -3.01
C ARG A 49 -24.11 -0.09 -2.71
N VAL A 50 -24.73 0.53 -3.71
CA VAL A 50 -25.54 1.75 -3.49
C VAL A 50 -26.73 1.44 -2.59
N SER A 51 -27.43 0.31 -2.82
CA SER A 51 -28.53 -0.12 -1.97
C SER A 51 -28.13 -0.30 -0.51
N GLU A 52 -26.97 -0.93 -0.25
CA GLU A 52 -26.42 -1.04 1.09
C GLU A 52 -26.11 0.34 1.69
N THR A 53 -25.31 1.16 1.01
CA THR A 53 -24.86 2.46 1.56
C THR A 53 -26.02 3.40 1.91
N LEU A 54 -27.12 3.36 1.14
CA LEU A 54 -28.30 4.15 1.44
C LEU A 54 -28.98 3.68 2.74
N GLY A 55 -29.02 2.37 2.99
CA GLY A 55 -29.55 1.79 4.23
C GLY A 55 -28.66 2.06 5.45
N LEU A 56 -27.37 2.34 5.24
CA LEU A 56 -26.42 2.64 6.31
C LEU A 56 -26.44 4.09 6.81
N LEU A 57 -27.15 5.00 6.14
CA LEU A 57 -27.10 6.43 6.42
C LEU A 57 -27.32 6.79 7.90
N TYR A 58 -28.20 6.07 8.59
CA TYR A 58 -28.50 6.26 10.03
C TYR A 58 -28.14 5.05 10.89
N ALA A 59 -27.34 4.12 10.36
CA ALA A 59 -26.83 3.01 11.15
C ALA A 59 -25.58 3.46 11.95
N ASP A 60 -25.22 2.67 12.96
CA ASP A 60 -23.99 2.90 13.71
C ASP A 60 -22.75 2.76 12.80
N HIS A 61 -21.97 3.82 12.69
CA HIS A 61 -20.69 3.85 11.96
C HIS A 61 -19.54 3.36 12.85
N PHE A 62 -19.62 2.09 13.26
CA PHE A 62 -18.57 1.50 14.10
C PHE A 62 -17.18 1.56 13.44
N PRO A 63 -16.10 1.75 14.22
CA PRO A 63 -14.74 1.61 13.72
C PRO A 63 -14.54 0.25 13.06
N TYR A 64 -13.84 0.24 11.93
CA TYR A 64 -13.55 -0.94 11.11
C TYR A 64 -14.76 -1.63 10.46
N ARG A 65 -15.94 -1.00 10.46
CA ARG A 65 -17.13 -1.54 9.78
C ARG A 65 -16.82 -1.89 8.32
N GLN A 66 -17.06 -3.15 7.97
CA GLN A 66 -16.93 -3.65 6.62
C GLN A 66 -18.29 -3.65 5.92
N MET A 67 -18.26 -3.37 4.62
CA MET A 67 -19.42 -3.49 3.75
C MET A 67 -19.71 -4.98 3.50
N ALA A 68 -20.99 -5.36 3.53
CA ALA A 68 -21.47 -6.71 3.35
C ALA A 68 -21.69 -7.06 1.88
N THR A 69 -22.03 -6.07 1.04
CA THR A 69 -22.30 -6.28 -0.39
C THR A 69 -21.05 -6.03 -1.24
N SER A 70 -21.08 -6.50 -2.50
CA SER A 70 -20.04 -6.21 -3.50
C SER A 70 -18.62 -6.62 -3.09
N ARG A 71 -18.51 -7.75 -2.39
CA ARG A 71 -17.28 -8.38 -1.90
C ARG A 71 -16.72 -9.41 -2.88
N ASN A 72 -15.50 -9.87 -2.62
CA ASN A 72 -14.80 -10.95 -3.34
C ASN A 72 -14.50 -10.68 -4.82
N VAL A 73 -14.41 -9.40 -5.20
CA VAL A 73 -14.15 -9.02 -6.61
C VAL A 73 -12.66 -9.14 -6.95
N ARG A 74 -11.77 -8.57 -6.12
CA ARG A 74 -10.32 -8.74 -6.25
C ARG A 74 -9.84 -9.58 -5.08
N ARG A 75 -9.12 -10.65 -5.39
CA ARG A 75 -8.60 -11.60 -4.40
C ARG A 75 -7.15 -11.88 -4.75
N SER A 76 -6.28 -11.91 -3.74
CA SER A 76 -4.91 -12.35 -3.96
C SER A 76 -4.91 -13.83 -4.38
N PRO A 77 -3.87 -14.31 -5.07
CA PRO A 77 -3.69 -15.75 -5.31
C PRO A 77 -3.73 -16.59 -4.02
N LEU A 78 -3.46 -15.95 -2.87
CA LEU A 78 -3.42 -16.58 -1.55
C LEU A 78 -4.76 -16.58 -0.82
N HIS A 79 -5.82 -15.96 -1.37
CA HIS A 79 -7.07 -15.74 -0.65
C HIS A 79 -7.66 -17.02 -0.04
N GLU A 80 -7.76 -18.12 -0.80
CA GLU A 80 -8.29 -19.39 -0.28
C GLU A 80 -7.34 -20.05 0.73
N HIS A 81 -6.02 -19.91 0.56
CA HIS A 81 -5.02 -20.40 1.52
C HIS A 81 -5.14 -19.69 2.88
N LEU A 82 -5.32 -18.37 2.86
CA LEU A 82 -5.50 -17.56 4.06
C LEU A 82 -6.87 -17.83 4.71
N LYS A 83 -7.93 -17.97 3.91
CA LYS A 83 -9.27 -18.32 4.38
C LYS A 83 -9.29 -19.67 5.09
N ALA A 84 -8.63 -20.69 4.53
CA ALA A 84 -8.49 -22.00 5.17
C ALA A 84 -7.85 -21.89 6.56
N ARG A 85 -6.89 -20.96 6.72
CA ARG A 85 -6.13 -20.70 7.95
C ARG A 85 -6.77 -19.66 8.89
N GLY A 86 -8.05 -19.35 8.69
CA GLY A 86 -8.82 -18.53 9.62
C GLY A 86 -8.79 -17.03 9.35
N ALA A 87 -8.33 -16.58 8.19
CA ALA A 87 -8.39 -15.16 7.84
C ALA A 87 -9.82 -14.62 7.90
N VAL A 88 -9.97 -13.48 8.56
CA VAL A 88 -11.18 -12.66 8.55
C VAL A 88 -10.92 -11.44 7.67
N PHE A 89 -11.63 -11.39 6.55
CA PHE A 89 -11.33 -10.42 5.49
C PHE A 89 -12.09 -9.10 5.64
N GLY A 90 -11.39 -8.01 5.39
CA GLY A 90 -11.99 -6.72 5.04
C GLY A 90 -11.79 -6.40 3.56
N GLU A 91 -12.51 -5.39 3.07
CA GLU A 91 -12.44 -4.93 1.69
C GLU A 91 -12.02 -3.47 1.59
N VAL A 92 -11.01 -3.21 0.76
CA VAL A 92 -10.62 -1.86 0.34
C VAL A 92 -10.23 -1.90 -1.13
N ALA A 93 -10.73 -0.96 -1.93
CA ALA A 93 -10.47 -0.87 -3.37
C ALA A 93 -10.73 -2.18 -4.15
N GLY A 94 -11.74 -2.94 -3.70
CA GLY A 94 -12.15 -4.24 -4.23
C GLY A 94 -11.38 -5.44 -3.72
N TRP A 95 -10.25 -5.23 -3.03
CA TRP A 95 -9.40 -6.30 -2.53
C TRP A 95 -9.92 -6.88 -1.22
N GLU A 96 -10.07 -8.20 -1.18
CA GLU A 96 -10.21 -8.96 0.05
C GLU A 96 -8.85 -9.07 0.74
N ARG A 97 -8.71 -8.46 1.91
CA ARG A 97 -7.45 -8.43 2.68
C ARG A 97 -7.67 -9.03 4.06
N ALA A 98 -6.78 -9.93 4.49
CA ALA A 98 -6.87 -10.51 5.82
C ALA A 98 -6.61 -9.42 6.86
N ASN A 99 -7.64 -9.02 7.60
CA ASN A 99 -7.48 -7.98 8.62
C ASN A 99 -6.95 -8.57 9.93
N TRP A 100 -7.29 -9.83 10.22
CA TRP A 100 -6.81 -10.62 11.37
C TRP A 100 -7.10 -12.10 11.14
N PHE A 101 -6.50 -12.99 11.95
CA PHE A 101 -6.71 -14.44 11.88
C PHE A 101 -7.44 -14.97 13.10
N ALA A 102 -8.57 -15.64 12.88
CA ALA A 102 -9.38 -16.27 13.93
C ALA A 102 -8.72 -17.53 14.48
N ARG A 103 -8.86 -17.74 15.79
CA ARG A 103 -8.41 -18.96 16.48
C ARG A 103 -9.26 -20.16 16.06
N PRO A 104 -8.77 -21.40 16.24
CA PRO A 104 -9.62 -22.59 16.19
C PRO A 104 -10.85 -22.41 17.11
N GLY A 105 -12.04 -22.58 16.55
CA GLY A 105 -13.30 -22.43 17.27
C GLY A 105 -13.81 -21.00 17.47
N GLN A 106 -13.03 -19.97 17.09
CA GLN A 106 -13.50 -18.57 17.11
C GLN A 106 -14.28 -18.25 15.84
N GLU A 107 -15.38 -17.50 15.98
CA GLU A 107 -16.16 -17.02 14.84
C GLU A 107 -15.31 -16.13 13.92
N ARG A 108 -15.48 -16.33 12.61
CA ARG A 108 -14.73 -15.62 11.57
C ARG A 108 -15.47 -14.37 11.09
N GLU A 109 -15.86 -13.51 12.03
CA GLU A 109 -16.63 -12.30 11.75
C GLU A 109 -16.25 -11.15 12.70
N TYR A 110 -16.62 -9.92 12.32
CA TYR A 110 -16.49 -8.77 13.19
C TYR A 110 -17.65 -8.70 14.18
N ARG A 111 -17.33 -8.61 15.47
CA ARG A 111 -18.27 -8.16 16.50
C ARG A 111 -17.95 -6.71 16.84
N TYR A 112 -18.66 -5.80 16.18
CA TYR A 112 -18.38 -4.37 16.26
C TYR A 112 -18.64 -3.79 17.65
N SER A 113 -17.80 -2.84 18.04
CA SER A 113 -17.89 -2.11 19.30
C SER A 113 -17.13 -0.79 19.20
N TRP A 114 -17.51 0.18 20.03
CA TRP A 114 -16.74 1.40 20.30
C TRP A 114 -15.55 1.15 21.23
N LYS A 115 -15.45 -0.04 21.83
CA LYS A 115 -14.32 -0.49 22.66
C LYS A 115 -13.48 -1.53 21.90
N ARG A 116 -12.61 -2.24 22.62
CA ARG A 116 -11.89 -3.42 22.09
C ARG A 116 -12.90 -4.40 21.49
N GLN A 117 -12.68 -4.74 20.22
CA GLN A 117 -13.51 -5.68 19.47
C GLN A 117 -12.96 -7.11 19.62
N ASN A 118 -13.69 -8.10 19.10
CA ASN A 118 -13.39 -9.53 19.27
C ASN A 118 -12.04 -10.01 18.69
N TRP A 119 -11.37 -9.19 17.88
CA TRP A 119 -10.08 -9.47 17.26
C TRP A 119 -8.88 -8.89 18.02
N PHE A 120 -9.09 -8.11 19.09
CA PHE A 120 -8.01 -7.38 19.77
C PHE A 120 -6.90 -8.30 20.30
N ASP A 121 -7.26 -9.42 20.91
CA ASP A 121 -6.27 -10.38 21.42
C ASP A 121 -5.61 -11.18 20.29
N ASN A 122 -6.28 -11.39 19.15
CA ASN A 122 -5.69 -12.00 17.95
C ASN A 122 -4.58 -11.09 17.39
N GLN A 123 -4.89 -9.82 17.20
CA GLN A 123 -3.94 -8.79 16.77
C GLN A 123 -2.76 -8.69 17.73
N ARG A 124 -3.00 -8.68 19.05
CA ARG A 124 -1.92 -8.65 20.05
C ARG A 124 -0.92 -9.79 19.84
N GLU A 125 -1.39 -11.01 19.64
CA GLU A 125 -0.50 -12.15 19.43
C GLU A 125 0.23 -12.10 18.09
N GLU A 126 -0.44 -11.65 17.02
CA GLU A 126 0.21 -11.42 15.72
C GLU A 126 1.29 -10.33 15.83
N HIS A 127 1.01 -9.25 16.55
CA HIS A 127 1.97 -8.17 16.83
C HIS A 127 3.19 -8.71 17.57
N LEU A 128 2.98 -9.47 18.65
CA LEU A 128 4.09 -10.07 19.40
C LEU A 128 4.92 -11.03 18.54
N ALA A 129 4.28 -11.80 17.66
CA ALA A 129 4.99 -12.69 16.73
C ALA A 129 5.93 -11.92 15.78
N VAL A 130 5.51 -10.75 15.29
CA VAL A 130 6.36 -9.88 14.46
C VAL A 130 7.52 -9.32 15.28
N ARG A 131 7.29 -8.89 16.52
CA ARG A 131 8.30 -8.28 17.39
C ARG A 131 9.36 -9.26 17.88
N SER A 132 8.97 -10.50 18.18
CA SER A 132 9.86 -11.48 18.83
C SER A 132 10.14 -12.74 18.01
N GLY A 133 9.63 -12.85 16.80
CA GLY A 133 9.76 -14.04 15.95
C GLY A 133 9.64 -13.70 14.47
N VAL A 134 8.67 -14.31 13.78
CA VAL A 134 8.38 -14.04 12.37
C VAL A 134 6.88 -13.93 12.12
N GLY A 135 6.47 -12.86 11.45
CA GLY A 135 5.14 -12.67 10.89
C GLY A 135 5.18 -12.67 9.36
N LEU A 136 4.11 -13.16 8.74
CA LEU A 136 3.91 -13.15 7.29
C LEU A 136 2.61 -12.43 6.96
N PHE A 137 2.69 -11.38 6.14
CA PHE A 137 1.54 -10.60 5.68
C PHE A 137 1.32 -10.77 4.18
N ASP A 138 0.07 -10.76 3.74
CA ASP A 138 -0.29 -10.64 2.33
C ASP A 138 -0.56 -9.17 1.99
N MET A 139 0.41 -8.55 1.30
CA MET A 139 0.33 -7.18 0.81
C MET A 139 0.12 -7.12 -0.71
N THR A 140 -0.42 -8.18 -1.32
CA THR A 140 -0.76 -8.23 -2.75
C THR A 140 -1.64 -7.06 -3.19
N SER A 141 -2.42 -6.49 -2.25
CA SER A 141 -3.28 -5.33 -2.52
C SER A 141 -2.56 -4.01 -2.81
N PHE A 142 -1.25 -3.88 -2.54
CA PHE A 142 -0.49 -2.67 -2.92
C PHE A 142 -0.63 -2.38 -4.40
N GLY A 143 -0.76 -1.10 -4.73
CA GLY A 143 -0.67 -0.64 -6.11
C GLY A 143 0.77 -0.76 -6.59
N LYS A 144 0.98 -1.36 -7.76
CA LYS A 144 2.31 -1.48 -8.37
C LYS A 144 2.29 -0.88 -9.76
N ILE A 145 3.20 0.04 -10.02
CA ILE A 145 3.28 0.79 -11.27
C ILE A 145 4.69 0.62 -11.85
N ARG A 146 4.79 0.17 -13.10
CA ARG A 146 6.03 0.23 -13.88
C ARG A 146 6.08 1.56 -14.63
N VAL A 147 7.22 2.22 -14.54
CA VAL A 147 7.55 3.45 -15.27
C VAL A 147 8.80 3.18 -16.08
N GLU A 148 8.68 3.13 -17.40
CA GLU A 148 9.72 2.62 -18.28
C GLU A 148 9.95 3.51 -19.50
N GLY A 149 11.20 3.62 -19.93
CA GLY A 149 11.59 4.41 -21.09
C GLY A 149 12.86 5.21 -20.83
N ARG A 150 13.50 5.69 -21.90
CA ARG A 150 14.78 6.43 -21.82
C ARG A 150 14.70 7.69 -20.95
N ASP A 151 13.52 8.28 -20.82
CA ASP A 151 13.30 9.50 -20.06
C ASP A 151 12.72 9.23 -18.65
N ALA A 152 12.57 7.96 -18.24
CA ALA A 152 11.91 7.57 -16.99
C ALA A 152 12.60 8.15 -15.75
N CYS A 153 13.95 8.18 -15.73
CA CYS A 153 14.69 8.73 -14.61
C CYS A 153 14.45 10.25 -14.49
N ALA A 154 14.56 10.99 -15.60
CA ALA A 154 14.33 12.44 -15.61
C ALA A 154 12.88 12.79 -15.23
N PHE A 155 11.91 12.04 -15.76
CA PHE A 155 10.49 12.17 -15.43
C PHE A 155 10.25 11.99 -13.92
N LEU A 156 10.72 10.88 -13.33
CA LEU A 156 10.56 10.64 -11.89
C LEU A 156 11.38 11.61 -11.04
N GLN A 157 12.54 12.06 -11.53
CA GLN A 157 13.33 13.09 -10.84
C GLN A 157 12.55 14.40 -10.67
N ARG A 158 11.68 14.75 -11.62
CA ARG A 158 10.85 15.95 -11.53
C ARG A 158 9.63 15.76 -10.60
N LEU A 159 9.08 14.56 -10.53
CA LEU A 159 7.83 14.28 -9.79
C LEU A 159 8.06 13.90 -8.33
N CYS A 160 9.10 13.13 -8.03
CA CYS A 160 9.42 12.70 -6.67
C CYS A 160 10.24 13.78 -5.95
N ALA A 161 10.05 13.94 -4.65
CA ALA A 161 10.79 14.92 -3.84
C ALA A 161 12.19 14.42 -3.42
N ASN A 162 12.45 13.12 -3.50
CA ASN A 162 13.75 12.50 -3.25
C ASN A 162 14.54 12.29 -4.55
N ASP A 163 15.81 11.91 -4.44
CA ASP A 163 16.67 11.66 -5.59
C ASP A 163 16.40 10.28 -6.23
N MET A 164 15.99 10.30 -7.49
CA MET A 164 15.72 9.11 -8.30
C MET A 164 16.93 8.67 -9.13
N ASP A 165 17.96 9.50 -9.28
CA ASP A 165 19.17 9.16 -10.05
C ASP A 165 20.19 8.39 -9.19
N VAL A 166 19.70 7.33 -8.54
CA VAL A 166 20.46 6.41 -7.71
C VAL A 166 20.87 5.18 -8.51
N ALA A 167 21.87 4.40 -8.10
CA ALA A 167 22.23 3.17 -8.83
C ALA A 167 21.04 2.18 -8.94
N PRO A 168 20.90 1.41 -10.04
CA PRO A 168 19.98 0.28 -10.11
C PRO A 168 20.15 -0.67 -8.91
N GLY A 169 19.04 -1.27 -8.45
CA GLY A 169 19.00 -2.07 -7.22
C GLY A 169 18.62 -1.29 -5.96
N LYS A 170 18.60 0.06 -6.02
CA LYS A 170 18.18 0.92 -4.90
C LYS A 170 16.66 1.09 -4.83
N ILE A 171 16.16 1.21 -3.60
CA ILE A 171 14.79 1.56 -3.26
C ILE A 171 14.81 2.89 -2.53
N VAL A 172 14.01 3.85 -3.01
CA VAL A 172 13.91 5.20 -2.46
C VAL A 172 12.52 5.42 -1.91
N TYR A 173 12.44 5.78 -0.63
CA TYR A 173 11.21 6.32 -0.03
C TYR A 173 11.10 7.80 -0.36
N THR A 174 9.94 8.22 -0.89
CA THR A 174 9.75 9.58 -1.39
C THR A 174 8.28 9.96 -1.39
N GLN A 175 8.01 11.26 -1.50
CA GLN A 175 6.68 11.80 -1.76
C GLN A 175 6.63 12.40 -3.18
N MET A 176 5.46 12.37 -3.80
CA MET A 176 5.12 13.30 -4.88
C MET A 176 4.36 14.47 -4.25
N LEU A 177 4.74 15.71 -4.56
CA LEU A 177 4.15 16.90 -3.94
C LEU A 177 3.34 17.72 -4.95
N ASN A 178 2.43 18.54 -4.46
CA ASN A 178 1.85 19.65 -5.22
C ASN A 178 2.67 20.94 -5.09
N GLN A 179 2.25 22.00 -5.78
CA GLN A 179 2.98 23.27 -5.81
C GLN A 179 3.08 23.96 -4.45
N ARG A 180 2.20 23.60 -3.51
CA ARG A 180 2.18 24.13 -2.13
C ARG A 180 3.02 23.29 -1.17
N GLY A 181 3.69 22.24 -1.65
CA GLY A 181 4.45 21.30 -0.83
C GLY A 181 3.59 20.28 -0.09
N GLY A 182 2.28 20.23 -0.40
CA GLY A 182 1.35 19.23 0.10
C GLY A 182 1.60 17.86 -0.53
N ILE A 183 1.31 16.79 0.19
CA ILE A 183 1.67 15.43 -0.22
C ILE A 183 0.59 14.85 -1.13
N GLU A 184 0.90 14.65 -2.41
CA GLU A 184 -0.02 14.04 -3.38
C GLU A 184 0.03 12.51 -3.35
N SER A 185 1.18 11.97 -2.94
CA SER A 185 1.44 10.54 -2.81
C SER A 185 2.62 10.29 -1.87
N ASP A 186 2.56 9.20 -1.11
CA ASP A 186 3.63 8.67 -0.27
C ASP A 186 3.97 7.25 -0.73
N LEU A 187 5.19 7.03 -1.22
CA LEU A 187 5.51 5.84 -2.00
C LEU A 187 6.97 5.40 -1.90
N THR A 188 7.23 4.19 -2.39
CA THR A 188 8.60 3.72 -2.65
C THR A 188 8.83 3.54 -4.14
N VAL A 189 10.03 3.88 -4.59
CA VAL A 189 10.49 3.76 -5.98
C VAL A 189 11.71 2.86 -6.01
N SER A 190 11.64 1.74 -6.71
CA SER A 190 12.79 0.86 -6.95
C SER A 190 13.34 1.12 -8.35
N ARG A 191 14.63 1.44 -8.48
CA ARG A 191 15.29 1.55 -9.80
C ARG A 191 15.70 0.17 -10.27
N LEU A 192 14.98 -0.38 -11.24
CA LEU A 192 15.22 -1.73 -11.77
C LEU A 192 16.37 -1.78 -12.76
N SER A 193 16.48 -0.75 -13.60
CA SER A 193 17.57 -0.57 -14.55
C SER A 193 17.78 0.92 -14.83
N GLU A 194 18.62 1.26 -15.80
CA GLU A 194 18.78 2.63 -16.27
C GLU A 194 17.45 3.26 -16.74
N ILE A 195 16.56 2.44 -17.32
CA ILE A 195 15.34 2.88 -18.02
C ILE A 195 14.04 2.31 -17.44
N ALA A 196 14.09 1.64 -16.28
CA ALA A 196 12.92 1.00 -15.68
C ALA A 196 12.86 1.22 -14.17
N PHE A 197 11.69 1.65 -13.70
CA PHE A 197 11.40 1.92 -12.31
C PHE A 197 10.11 1.21 -11.89
N PHE A 198 10.04 0.86 -10.61
CA PHE A 198 8.92 0.16 -10.02
C PHE A 198 8.44 0.89 -8.78
N LEU A 199 7.24 1.44 -8.87
CA LEU A 199 6.59 2.26 -7.86
C LEU A 199 5.60 1.39 -7.08
N VAL A 200 5.64 1.50 -5.75
CA VAL A 200 4.71 0.84 -4.85
C VAL A 200 3.96 1.90 -4.07
N VAL A 201 2.63 1.89 -4.21
CA VAL A 201 1.70 2.86 -3.63
C VAL A 201 0.60 2.15 -2.82
N PRO A 202 -0.09 2.83 -1.91
CA PRO A 202 -1.25 2.26 -1.23
C PRO A 202 -2.31 1.76 -2.22
N GLY A 203 -2.87 0.57 -1.95
CA GLY A 203 -3.86 -0.04 -2.85
C GLY A 203 -5.11 0.81 -3.09
N ALA A 204 -5.47 1.65 -2.12
CA ALA A 204 -6.61 2.55 -2.21
C ALA A 204 -6.36 3.76 -3.13
N THR A 205 -5.11 4.19 -3.28
CA THR A 205 -4.74 5.43 -3.98
C THR A 205 -4.23 5.18 -5.39
N LEU A 206 -3.99 3.93 -5.81
CA LEU A 206 -3.44 3.57 -7.13
C LEU A 206 -3.98 4.40 -8.32
N GLN A 207 -5.28 4.62 -8.39
CA GLN A 207 -5.87 5.41 -9.49
C GLN A 207 -5.57 6.92 -9.39
N ARG A 208 -5.46 7.46 -8.17
CA ARG A 208 -4.95 8.81 -7.91
C ARG A 208 -3.50 8.93 -8.36
N ASP A 209 -2.65 7.98 -7.97
CA ASP A 209 -1.23 7.94 -8.31
C ASP A 209 -1.01 7.84 -9.83
N LEU A 210 -1.73 6.94 -10.50
CA LEU A 210 -1.71 6.82 -11.97
C LEU A 210 -2.19 8.09 -12.66
N ALA A 211 -3.23 8.74 -12.13
CA ALA A 211 -3.72 10.00 -12.68
C ALA A 211 -2.69 11.13 -12.50
N TRP A 212 -1.99 11.18 -11.37
CA TRP A 212 -0.94 12.15 -11.11
C TRP A 212 0.25 11.98 -12.06
N LEU A 213 0.74 10.74 -12.22
CA LEU A 213 1.82 10.43 -13.17
C LEU A 213 1.41 10.80 -14.60
N ARG A 214 0.23 10.39 -15.05
CA ARG A 214 -0.25 10.69 -16.42
C ARG A 214 -0.51 12.18 -16.66
N LYS A 215 -1.01 12.91 -15.66
CA LYS A 215 -1.24 14.36 -15.76
C LYS A 215 0.07 15.12 -16.04
N HIS A 216 1.18 14.64 -15.49
CA HIS A 216 2.47 15.31 -15.58
C HIS A 216 3.40 14.73 -16.65
N LEU A 217 2.97 13.70 -17.38
CA LEU A 217 3.68 13.19 -18.54
C LEU A 217 3.49 14.18 -19.70
N ALA A 218 4.58 14.74 -20.21
CA ALA A 218 4.58 15.66 -21.34
C ALA A 218 5.16 14.98 -22.58
N GLU A 219 6.31 15.44 -23.06
CA GLU A 219 6.98 14.91 -24.25
C GLU A 219 7.98 13.77 -23.93
N GLU A 220 8.15 13.43 -22.63
CA GLU A 220 9.05 12.37 -22.21
C GLU A 220 8.65 11.00 -22.79
N PHE A 221 9.63 10.24 -23.30
CA PHE A 221 9.42 8.87 -23.75
C PHE A 221 9.34 7.93 -22.55
N VAL A 222 8.13 7.84 -21.99
CA VAL A 222 7.81 7.02 -20.81
C VAL A 222 6.49 6.26 -21.00
N VAL A 223 6.50 5.00 -20.61
CA VAL A 223 5.32 4.13 -20.50
C VAL A 223 5.01 3.92 -19.02
N ILE A 224 3.75 4.18 -18.63
CA ILE A 224 3.26 3.99 -17.25
C ILE A 224 2.24 2.84 -17.26
N THR A 225 2.58 1.73 -16.62
CA THR A 225 1.75 0.51 -16.60
C THR A 225 1.38 0.12 -15.18
N ASP A 226 0.08 -0.05 -14.93
CA ASP A 226 -0.41 -0.71 -13.72
C ASP A 226 -0.12 -2.21 -13.83
N VAL A 227 0.77 -2.72 -12.98
CA VAL A 227 1.13 -4.14 -12.89
C VAL A 227 0.64 -4.77 -11.60
N THR A 228 -0.33 -4.15 -10.92
CA THR A 228 -0.83 -4.57 -9.62
C THR A 228 -1.32 -6.03 -9.61
N ALA A 229 -1.98 -6.46 -10.69
CA ALA A 229 -2.49 -7.81 -10.83
C ALA A 229 -1.44 -8.84 -11.28
N ALA A 230 -0.26 -8.39 -11.71
CA ALA A 230 0.81 -9.28 -12.19
C ALA A 230 1.65 -9.84 -11.06
N GLU A 231 1.71 -9.16 -9.91
CA GLU A 231 2.55 -9.57 -8.78
C GLU A 231 1.78 -9.67 -7.46
N ALA A 232 1.99 -10.77 -6.74
CA ALA A 232 1.68 -10.91 -5.32
C ALA A 232 2.80 -10.32 -4.46
N VAL A 233 2.48 -9.91 -3.24
CA VAL A 233 3.47 -9.41 -2.28
C VAL A 233 3.30 -10.11 -0.94
N LEU A 234 4.33 -10.83 -0.52
CA LEU A 234 4.40 -11.45 0.79
C LEU A 234 5.42 -10.70 1.64
N CYS A 235 4.99 -10.12 2.75
CA CYS A 235 5.91 -9.44 3.66
C CYS A 235 6.33 -10.37 4.78
N LEU A 236 7.57 -10.86 4.72
CA LEU A 236 8.16 -11.71 5.75
C LEU A 236 8.95 -10.83 6.72
N MET A 237 8.43 -10.64 7.93
CA MET A 237 8.92 -9.61 8.87
C MET A 237 9.18 -10.20 10.25
N GLY A 238 10.15 -9.65 10.96
CA GLY A 238 10.53 -10.04 12.32
C GLY A 238 12.02 -10.41 12.46
N PRO A 239 12.56 -10.45 13.69
CA PRO A 239 13.97 -10.73 13.94
C PRO A 239 14.47 -12.06 13.37
N ASP A 240 13.60 -13.07 13.27
CA ASP A 240 13.95 -14.40 12.75
C ASP A 240 13.66 -14.57 11.25
N SER A 241 13.17 -13.51 10.56
CA SER A 241 12.83 -13.55 9.13
C SER A 241 14.00 -14.03 8.26
N ARG A 242 15.23 -13.59 8.56
CA ARG A 242 16.44 -14.02 7.84
C ARG A 242 16.67 -15.53 7.98
N LYS A 243 16.56 -16.06 9.20
CA LYS A 243 16.76 -17.49 9.45
C LYS A 243 15.73 -18.31 8.70
N LEU A 244 14.49 -17.82 8.61
CA LEU A 244 13.43 -18.50 7.88
C LEU A 244 13.69 -18.48 6.37
N ILE A 245 13.93 -17.30 5.77
CA ILE A 245 14.09 -17.19 4.32
C ILE A 245 15.31 -17.98 3.80
N GLN A 246 16.39 -18.07 4.59
CA GLN A 246 17.57 -18.88 4.27
C GLN A 246 17.31 -20.40 4.24
N LYS A 247 16.21 -20.89 4.82
CA LYS A 247 15.82 -22.30 4.69
C LYS A 247 15.20 -22.62 3.33
N VAL A 248 14.65 -21.60 2.67
CA VAL A 248 13.85 -21.76 1.44
C VAL A 248 14.49 -21.09 0.23
N SER A 249 15.63 -20.43 0.40
CA SER A 249 16.34 -19.69 -0.63
C SER A 249 17.85 -19.91 -0.50
N PRO A 250 18.57 -20.18 -1.61
CA PRO A 250 20.02 -20.29 -1.60
C PRO A 250 20.73 -18.92 -1.59
N ASN A 251 20.00 -17.82 -1.79
CA ASN A 251 20.57 -16.48 -1.90
C ASN A 251 21.15 -15.96 -0.57
N ASP A 252 22.10 -15.02 -0.64
CA ASP A 252 22.65 -14.37 0.55
C ASP A 252 21.79 -13.16 0.98
N PHE A 253 21.26 -13.25 2.20
CA PHE A 253 20.46 -12.21 2.86
C PHE A 253 21.24 -11.42 3.93
N SER A 254 22.56 -11.47 3.88
CA SER A 254 23.46 -10.68 4.72
C SER A 254 23.26 -9.17 4.51
N ASN A 255 23.76 -8.38 5.47
CA ASN A 255 23.72 -6.92 5.33
C ASN A 255 24.58 -6.40 4.18
N ASP A 256 25.64 -7.14 3.83
CA ASP A 256 26.58 -6.73 2.79
C ASP A 256 25.98 -6.98 1.40
N ASN A 257 25.32 -8.13 1.20
CA ASN A 257 24.73 -8.49 -0.09
C ASN A 257 23.37 -7.82 -0.34
N ASN A 258 22.55 -7.65 0.70
CA ASN A 258 21.24 -7.01 0.57
C ASN A 258 21.00 -6.02 1.70
N PRO A 259 21.65 -4.83 1.65
CA PRO A 259 21.46 -3.78 2.63
C PRO A 259 20.04 -3.18 2.60
N PHE A 260 19.65 -2.51 3.68
CA PHE A 260 18.35 -1.84 3.75
C PHE A 260 18.20 -0.80 2.62
N GLY A 261 17.02 -0.69 2.01
CA GLY A 261 16.79 0.18 0.86
C GLY A 261 17.38 -0.36 -0.45
N THR A 262 17.54 -1.68 -0.56
CA THR A 262 17.90 -2.36 -1.82
C THR A 262 17.00 -3.57 -2.05
N PHE A 263 16.98 -4.07 -3.28
CA PHE A 263 16.39 -5.36 -3.61
C PHE A 263 17.40 -6.26 -4.34
N GLN A 264 17.11 -7.55 -4.34
CA GLN A 264 17.80 -8.56 -5.14
C GLN A 264 16.78 -9.54 -5.72
N GLU A 265 17.09 -10.12 -6.88
CA GLU A 265 16.37 -11.28 -7.39
C GLU A 265 16.80 -12.53 -6.60
N ILE A 266 15.83 -13.35 -6.21
CA ILE A 266 16.04 -14.53 -5.39
C ILE A 266 15.27 -15.73 -5.93
N GLU A 267 15.76 -16.90 -5.60
CA GLU A 267 15.01 -18.16 -5.68
C GLU A 267 14.31 -18.41 -4.35
N ILE A 268 13.09 -18.95 -4.39
CA ILE A 268 12.37 -19.37 -3.19
C ILE A 268 11.55 -20.64 -3.46
N GLY A 269 11.94 -21.74 -2.81
CA GLY A 269 11.51 -23.08 -3.22
C GLY A 269 11.95 -23.38 -4.66
N MET A 270 10.99 -23.43 -5.59
CA MET A 270 11.22 -23.62 -7.03
C MET A 270 10.77 -22.39 -7.85
N GLY A 271 10.39 -21.30 -7.17
CA GLY A 271 9.94 -20.06 -7.79
C GLY A 271 11.00 -18.97 -7.75
N LEU A 272 10.70 -17.86 -8.43
CA LEU A 272 11.53 -16.65 -8.45
C LEU A 272 10.78 -15.49 -7.80
N ALA A 273 11.52 -14.60 -7.15
CA ALA A 273 10.98 -13.40 -6.52
C ALA A 273 11.98 -12.24 -6.53
N ARG A 274 11.49 -11.03 -6.28
CA ARG A 274 12.34 -9.90 -5.85
C ARG A 274 12.18 -9.70 -4.35
N ALA A 275 13.28 -9.74 -3.61
CA ALA A 275 13.31 -9.49 -2.17
C ALA A 275 13.69 -8.03 -1.91
N HIS A 276 12.68 -7.21 -1.62
CA HIS A 276 12.86 -5.79 -1.30
C HIS A 276 13.10 -5.65 0.19
N ARG A 277 14.30 -5.19 0.59
CA ARG A 277 14.64 -5.01 2.01
C ARG A 277 14.17 -3.65 2.51
N VAL A 278 12.88 -3.58 2.79
CA VAL A 278 12.16 -2.45 3.38
C VAL A 278 11.17 -2.97 4.43
N THR A 279 10.62 -2.10 5.26
CA THR A 279 9.68 -2.51 6.31
C THR A 279 8.69 -1.41 6.64
N TYR A 280 7.42 -1.79 6.78
CA TYR A 280 6.37 -0.93 7.32
C TYR A 280 6.00 -1.30 8.77
N VAL A 281 6.56 -2.40 9.31
CA VAL A 281 6.37 -2.80 10.71
C VAL A 281 7.56 -2.47 11.61
N GLY A 282 8.66 -1.99 11.03
CA GLY A 282 9.86 -1.56 11.76
C GLY A 282 10.83 -2.66 12.16
N GLU A 283 10.58 -3.89 11.72
CA GLU A 283 11.44 -5.05 11.97
C GLU A 283 12.28 -5.40 10.75
N LEU A 284 13.31 -6.22 10.97
CA LEU A 284 14.02 -6.92 9.90
C LEU A 284 13.02 -7.70 9.03
N GLY A 285 13.21 -7.68 7.72
CA GLY A 285 12.39 -8.47 6.82
C GLY A 285 12.51 -8.01 5.37
N TRP A 286 11.65 -8.61 4.55
CA TRP A 286 11.56 -8.34 3.13
C TRP A 286 10.11 -8.32 2.68
N GLU A 287 9.81 -7.42 1.74
CA GLU A 287 8.67 -7.56 0.87
C GLU A 287 9.10 -8.44 -0.32
N LEU A 288 8.42 -9.56 -0.51
CA LEU A 288 8.71 -10.54 -1.56
C LEU A 288 7.71 -10.35 -2.70
N TYR A 289 8.17 -9.78 -3.80
CA TYR A 289 7.38 -9.57 -5.01
C TYR A 289 7.51 -10.82 -5.89
N VAL A 290 6.39 -11.50 -6.13
CA VAL A 290 6.31 -12.79 -6.83
C VAL A 290 5.29 -12.68 -7.94
N SER A 291 5.52 -13.30 -9.09
CA SER A 291 4.49 -13.41 -10.13
C SER A 291 3.25 -14.14 -9.59
N THR A 292 2.06 -13.73 -10.00
CA THR A 292 0.82 -14.25 -9.40
C THR A 292 0.59 -15.74 -9.65
N ASP A 293 1.16 -16.31 -10.72
CA ASP A 293 1.13 -17.74 -11.01
C ASP A 293 2.02 -18.56 -10.06
N GLN A 294 3.11 -17.99 -9.55
CA GLN A 294 4.04 -18.67 -8.62
C GLN A 294 3.74 -18.37 -7.15
N ALA A 295 2.89 -17.39 -6.86
CA ALA A 295 2.61 -16.90 -5.51
C ALA A 295 2.19 -18.01 -4.53
N ALA A 296 1.35 -18.96 -4.96
CA ALA A 296 0.91 -20.07 -4.12
C ALA A 296 2.08 -20.98 -3.72
N HIS A 297 2.94 -21.36 -4.67
CA HIS A 297 4.14 -22.16 -4.42
C HIS A 297 5.07 -21.46 -3.42
N VAL A 298 5.33 -20.17 -3.63
CA VAL A 298 6.20 -19.39 -2.74
C VAL A 298 5.62 -19.30 -1.33
N PHE A 299 4.31 -19.05 -1.21
CA PHE A 299 3.62 -19.06 0.07
C PHE A 299 3.74 -20.41 0.78
N GLU A 300 3.50 -21.50 0.08
CA GLU A 300 3.59 -22.85 0.62
C GLU A 300 4.99 -23.14 1.15
N ALA A 301 6.03 -22.88 0.36
CA ALA A 301 7.42 -23.06 0.77
C ALA A 301 7.78 -22.28 2.04
N ILE A 302 7.38 -20.99 2.12
CA ILE A 302 7.59 -20.17 3.32
C ILE A 302 6.83 -20.75 4.52
N THR A 303 5.56 -21.13 4.34
CA THR A 303 4.74 -21.64 5.46
C THR A 303 5.19 -22.99 5.96
N GLU A 304 5.67 -23.87 5.09
CA GLU A 304 6.25 -25.16 5.47
C GLU A 304 7.50 -24.93 6.34
N ALA A 305 8.47 -24.15 5.87
CA ALA A 305 9.67 -23.82 6.64
C ALA A 305 9.40 -22.99 7.92
N GLY A 306 8.31 -22.23 7.91
CA GLY A 306 7.87 -21.38 9.02
C GLY A 306 7.14 -22.11 10.13
N THR A 307 6.65 -23.34 9.89
CA THR A 307 5.91 -24.12 10.89
C THR A 307 6.77 -24.39 12.13
N ASP A 308 7.99 -24.89 11.92
CA ASP A 308 8.94 -25.14 13.01
C ASP A 308 9.53 -23.86 13.63
N ALA A 309 9.46 -22.74 12.90
CA ALA A 309 9.96 -21.44 13.35
C ALA A 309 8.92 -20.65 14.17
N GLY A 310 7.72 -21.21 14.39
CA GLY A 310 6.64 -20.50 15.07
C GLY A 310 6.14 -19.27 14.29
N MET A 311 6.32 -19.26 12.96
CA MET A 311 5.87 -18.16 12.11
C MET A 311 4.36 -17.99 12.22
N LYS A 312 3.90 -16.75 12.31
CA LYS A 312 2.47 -16.43 12.37
C LYS A 312 2.01 -15.70 11.11
N LEU A 313 0.84 -16.05 10.61
CA LEU A 313 0.15 -15.20 9.63
C LEU A 313 -0.39 -13.97 10.35
N CYS A 314 -0.15 -12.79 9.79
CA CYS A 314 -0.48 -11.52 10.40
C CYS A 314 -1.42 -10.72 9.49
N GLY A 315 -2.47 -10.16 10.08
CA GLY A 315 -3.44 -9.34 9.39
C GLY A 315 -3.11 -7.85 9.40
N LEU A 316 -3.88 -7.07 8.64
CA LEU A 316 -3.67 -5.63 8.52
C LEU A 316 -3.87 -4.84 9.82
N HIS A 317 -4.66 -5.34 10.77
CA HIS A 317 -4.75 -4.70 12.09
C HIS A 317 -3.40 -4.71 12.80
N THR A 318 -2.65 -5.79 12.64
CA THR A 318 -1.31 -5.92 13.22
C THR A 318 -0.35 -4.95 12.54
N LEU A 319 -0.40 -4.85 11.21
CA LEU A 319 0.39 -3.89 10.42
C LEU A 319 0.20 -2.46 10.94
N ASP A 320 -1.05 -2.04 11.19
CA ASP A 320 -1.37 -0.69 11.69
C ASP A 320 -0.83 -0.43 13.10
N SER A 321 -0.92 -1.40 14.01
CA SER A 321 -0.29 -1.24 15.34
C SER A 321 1.23 -1.12 15.26
N CYS A 322 1.87 -1.92 14.39
CA CYS A 322 3.32 -1.95 14.29
C CYS A 322 3.88 -0.67 13.67
N ARG A 323 3.23 -0.13 12.63
CA ARG A 323 3.68 1.10 11.95
C ARG A 323 3.54 2.33 12.85
N ILE A 324 2.52 2.35 13.72
CA ILE A 324 2.31 3.44 14.70
C ILE A 324 3.47 3.52 15.69
N GLU A 325 3.96 2.39 16.22
CA GLU A 325 5.12 2.37 17.13
C GLU A 325 6.41 2.88 16.48
N LYS A 326 6.49 2.84 15.14
CA LYS A 326 7.61 3.37 14.36
C LYS A 326 7.40 4.80 13.90
N ALA A 327 6.24 5.39 14.21
CA ALA A 327 5.80 6.68 13.70
C ALA A 327 5.83 6.75 12.16
N PHE A 328 5.52 5.65 11.47
CA PHE A 328 5.34 5.68 10.02
C PHE A 328 3.95 6.25 9.68
N ARG A 329 3.94 7.23 8.77
CA ARG A 329 2.73 7.94 8.34
C ARG A 329 2.00 7.11 7.29
N HIS A 330 0.67 7.18 7.33
CA HIS A 330 -0.22 6.55 6.37
C HIS A 330 -1.01 7.60 5.59
N PHE A 331 -0.83 7.60 4.27
CA PHE A 331 -1.57 8.49 3.37
C PHE A 331 -3.09 8.29 3.47
N GLY A 332 -3.83 9.40 3.53
CA GLY A 332 -5.27 9.42 3.71
C GLY A 332 -5.73 9.21 5.15
N HIS A 333 -4.80 9.19 6.11
CA HIS A 333 -5.10 9.16 7.54
C HIS A 333 -4.24 10.14 8.33
N ASP A 334 -2.91 10.04 8.21
CA ASP A 334 -1.98 10.93 8.94
C ASP A 334 -1.44 12.07 8.07
N ILE A 335 -1.51 11.90 6.74
CA ILE A 335 -1.04 12.86 5.74
C ILE A 335 -1.98 12.87 4.53
N THR A 336 -2.21 14.04 3.95
CA THR A 336 -3.00 14.28 2.74
C THR A 336 -2.31 15.31 1.81
N ASP A 337 -3.00 15.73 0.75
CA ASP A 337 -2.55 16.79 -0.17
C ASP A 337 -2.60 18.20 0.42
N GLU A 338 -3.11 18.34 1.64
CA GLU A 338 -3.08 19.58 2.42
C GLU A 338 -1.87 19.66 3.35
N ASP A 339 -1.36 18.51 3.79
CA ASP A 339 -0.27 18.46 4.76
C ASP A 339 1.06 18.76 4.09
N ASN A 340 1.72 19.85 4.51
CA ASN A 340 3.05 20.16 4.02
C ASN A 340 4.04 19.08 4.49
N VAL A 341 4.88 18.61 3.58
CA VAL A 341 5.86 17.53 3.84
C VAL A 341 6.80 17.80 5.01
N LEU A 342 7.13 19.06 5.28
CA LEU A 342 7.98 19.44 6.42
C LEU A 342 7.21 19.39 7.74
N GLU A 343 5.98 19.91 7.76
CA GLU A 343 5.10 19.91 8.93
C GLU A 343 4.69 18.48 9.33
N ALA A 344 4.52 17.60 8.35
CA ALA A 344 4.28 16.17 8.56
C ALA A 344 5.49 15.42 9.17
N GLY A 345 6.66 16.07 9.26
CA GLY A 345 7.91 15.47 9.75
C GLY A 345 8.59 14.55 8.74
N LEU A 346 8.29 14.71 7.44
CA LEU A 346 8.80 13.87 6.35
C LEU A 346 9.91 14.56 5.54
N GLY A 347 10.42 15.71 5.98
CA GLY A 347 11.49 16.45 5.30
C GLY A 347 12.77 15.65 5.03
N PHE A 348 13.04 14.57 5.79
CA PHE A 348 14.19 13.69 5.54
C PHE A 348 14.13 12.98 4.18
N ALA A 349 12.91 12.80 3.64
CA ALA A 349 12.63 12.19 2.35
C ALA A 349 12.64 13.21 1.18
N VAL A 350 12.93 14.49 1.45
CA VAL A 350 13.02 15.55 0.43
C VAL A 350 14.48 15.94 0.21
N LYS A 351 14.95 15.92 -1.05
CA LYS A 351 16.33 16.28 -1.41
C LYS A 351 16.33 17.58 -2.22
N THR A 352 16.29 18.71 -1.52
CA THR A 352 16.29 20.06 -2.10
C THR A 352 17.52 20.38 -2.97
N ALA A 353 18.62 19.64 -2.77
CA ALA A 353 19.87 19.76 -3.52
C ALA A 353 19.86 19.05 -4.89
N LYS A 354 18.85 18.21 -5.20
CA LYS A 354 18.81 17.40 -6.44
C LYS A 354 18.43 18.18 -7.71
N GLY A 355 18.20 19.48 -7.58
CA GLY A 355 17.60 20.33 -8.62
C GLY A 355 16.09 20.47 -8.47
N ASP A 356 15.41 20.75 -9.57
CA ASP A 356 13.99 21.09 -9.60
C ASP A 356 13.08 19.87 -9.48
N PHE A 357 12.02 20.02 -8.68
CA PHE A 357 10.91 19.07 -8.56
C PHE A 357 9.64 19.82 -8.17
N ILE A 358 8.47 19.22 -8.42
CA ILE A 358 7.18 19.85 -8.09
C ILE A 358 7.09 20.09 -6.57
N GLY A 359 6.75 21.31 -6.17
CA GLY A 359 6.66 21.71 -4.76
C GLY A 359 7.96 22.15 -4.10
N ARG A 360 9.10 22.14 -4.81
CA ARG A 360 10.41 22.54 -4.27
C ARG A 360 10.41 23.93 -3.64
N ASP A 361 9.84 24.92 -4.33
CA ASP A 361 9.83 26.31 -3.85
C ASP A 361 9.01 26.49 -2.57
N ALA A 362 7.97 25.67 -2.37
CA ALA A 362 7.21 25.67 -1.13
C ALA A 362 7.97 25.02 0.02
N VAL A 363 8.81 24.02 -0.26
CA VAL A 363 9.69 23.38 0.74
C VAL A 363 10.85 24.30 1.18
N LEU A 364 11.28 25.22 0.31
CA LEU A 364 12.41 26.12 0.59
C LEU A 364 12.04 27.40 1.34
N LYS A 365 10.75 27.72 1.42
CA LYS A 365 10.21 28.85 2.19
C LYS A 365 9.97 28.43 3.63
#